data_AF-A0A849D3F6-F1
#
_entry.id   AF-A0A849D3F6-F1
#
_cell.length_a   1.000
_cell.length_b   1.000
_cell.length_c   1.000
_cell.angle_alpha   90.00
_cell.angle_beta   90.00
_cell.angle_gamma   90.00
#
_symmetry.space_group_name_H-M   'P 1'
#
loop_
_entity.id
_entity.type
_entity.pdbx_description
1 polymer ?
#
loop_
_entity_poly.entity_id
_entity_poly.type
_entity_poly.pdbx_seq_one_letter_code
_entity_poly.pdbx_strand_id
1 'polypeptide(L)'
;MKERIISVDIFRGLTIVLMILVNTPGTWSDVYAPLLHADWHGYTPTDLVFPFFLFIVGTSIVFAYRNKSPNKATYKKITVRTLKLLGLGLFLGAFTISFPFIKEFADIRFPGVLQRIGVVFFFAAVLFLNFNWKSLLGICLVLLLGYWIWLGYIPINGVEPTFDRAPNNWANYIDLKVLGTHMYKADYDPEGILSTLPSIVTSLLGIFTGLILVSKKANKEWILAGLGILMILLGNLWDLVFPINKAIWTS
;
A
#
# COMPACT_ATOMS: atom_id res chain seq x y z
N MET A 1 15.45 18.42 21.57
CA MET A 1 15.35 17.87 20.20
C MET A 1 14.52 16.60 20.26
N LYS A 2 13.58 16.37 19.33
CA LYS A 2 12.94 15.04 19.22
C LYS A 2 14.03 14.06 18.80
N GLU A 3 14.31 13.04 19.61
CA GLU A 3 15.21 11.96 19.23
C GLU A 3 14.69 11.32 17.93
N ARG A 4 15.55 11.32 16.91
CA ARG A 4 15.27 10.65 15.63
C ARG A 4 15.62 9.17 15.78
N ILE A 5 14.76 8.32 15.23
CA ILE A 5 15.02 6.88 15.20
C ILE A 5 15.79 6.60 13.90
N ILE A 6 17.10 6.38 14.02
CA ILE A 6 18.02 6.23 12.90
C ILE A 6 17.60 5.08 11.96
N SER A 7 17.16 3.94 12.50
CA SER A 7 16.74 2.78 11.70
C SER A 7 15.56 3.10 10.77
N VAL A 8 14.62 3.94 11.20
CA VAL A 8 13.46 4.38 10.40
C VAL A 8 13.92 5.30 9.26
N ASP A 9 14.89 6.18 9.54
CA ASP A 9 15.43 7.08 8.52
C ASP A 9 16.28 6.33 7.48
N ILE A 10 17.09 5.35 7.92
CA ILE A 10 17.84 4.45 7.01
C ILE A 10 16.87 3.65 6.13
N PHE A 11 15.84 3.03 6.71
CA PHE A 11 14.86 2.25 5.95
C PHE A 11 14.14 3.11 4.90
N ARG A 12 13.74 4.34 5.26
CA ARG A 12 13.12 5.28 4.32
C ARG A 12 14.09 5.64 3.19
N GLY A 13 15.35 5.95 3.52
CA GLY A 13 16.38 6.27 2.53
C GLY A 13 16.63 5.11 1.57
N LEU A 14 16.79 3.90 2.09
CA LEU A 14 16.99 2.68 1.29
C LEU A 14 15.80 2.42 0.36
N THR A 15 14.57 2.61 0.86
CA THR A 15 13.35 2.44 0.04
C THR A 15 13.33 3.44 -1.14
N ILE A 16 13.74 4.69 -0.91
CA ILE A 16 13.85 5.70 -1.98
C ILE A 16 14.95 5.34 -2.98
N VAL A 17 16.12 4.91 -2.50
CA VAL A 17 17.22 4.47 -3.37
C VAL A 17 16.78 3.30 -4.25
N LEU A 18 16.13 2.30 -3.66
CA LEU A 18 15.60 1.15 -4.40
C LEU A 18 14.55 1.58 -5.43
N MET A 19 13.63 2.49 -5.05
CA MET A 19 12.64 3.06 -5.98
C MET A 19 13.29 3.74 -7.19
N ILE A 20 14.35 4.53 -6.96
CA ILE A 20 15.07 5.20 -8.05
C ILE A 20 15.76 4.18 -8.96
N LEU A 21 16.41 3.17 -8.34
CA LEU A 21 17.12 2.11 -9.06
C LEU A 21 16.20 1.33 -10.00
N VAL A 22 15.03 0.91 -9.53
CA VAL A 22 14.09 0.09 -10.33
C VAL A 22 13.31 0.90 -11.36
N ASN A 23 13.09 2.21 -11.13
CA ASN A 23 12.42 3.09 -12.08
C ASN A 23 13.37 3.69 -13.13
N THR A 24 14.68 3.61 -12.90
CA THR A 24 15.70 4.21 -13.79
C THR A 24 16.75 3.17 -14.20
N PRO A 25 16.37 2.11 -14.93
CA PRO A 25 17.32 1.07 -15.34
C PRO A 25 18.31 1.53 -16.43
N GLY A 26 18.16 2.75 -16.96
CA GLY A 26 18.94 3.26 -18.08
C GLY A 26 18.41 2.75 -19.42
N THR A 27 18.42 1.42 -19.62
CA THR A 27 17.76 0.77 -20.77
C THR A 27 16.75 -0.28 -20.29
N TRP A 28 15.58 -0.33 -20.94
CA TRP A 28 14.56 -1.36 -20.68
C TRP A 28 14.86 -2.68 -21.40
N SER A 29 15.84 -2.71 -22.33
CA SER A 29 16.23 -3.93 -23.04
C SER A 29 17.06 -4.90 -22.19
N ASP A 30 17.81 -4.40 -21.22
CA ASP A 30 18.82 -5.14 -20.48
C ASP A 30 18.72 -4.87 -18.97
N VAL A 31 17.57 -5.21 -18.40
CA VAL A 31 17.31 -5.07 -16.96
C VAL A 31 17.59 -6.39 -16.26
N TYR A 32 18.36 -6.36 -15.17
CA TYR A 32 18.55 -7.54 -14.33
C TYR A 32 17.19 -8.05 -13.82
N ALA A 33 16.94 -9.36 -13.92
CA ALA A 33 15.67 -9.97 -13.56
C ALA A 33 15.13 -9.57 -12.16
N PRO A 34 15.95 -9.46 -11.09
CA PRO A 34 15.46 -9.01 -9.78
C PRO A 34 14.97 -7.56 -9.71
N LEU A 35 15.26 -6.73 -10.72
CA LEU A 35 14.84 -5.33 -10.81
C LEU A 35 13.56 -5.16 -11.65
N LEU A 36 13.10 -6.21 -12.32
CA LEU A 36 11.81 -6.24 -13.01
C LEU A 36 10.68 -6.58 -12.04
N HIS A 37 9.46 -6.17 -12.36
CA HIS A 37 8.26 -6.63 -11.64
C HIS A 37 8.01 -8.11 -11.94
N ALA A 38 7.38 -8.82 -11.00
CA ALA A 38 6.77 -10.10 -11.33
C ALA A 38 5.69 -9.93 -12.40
N ASP A 39 5.51 -10.92 -13.28
CA ASP A 39 4.58 -10.82 -14.43
C ASP A 39 3.12 -10.63 -13.96
N TRP A 40 2.72 -11.38 -12.94
CA TRP A 40 1.42 -11.23 -12.28
C TRP A 40 1.50 -11.74 -10.84
N HIS A 41 1.67 -13.06 -10.68
CA HIS A 41 1.87 -13.70 -9.37
C HIS A 41 3.35 -13.76 -9.01
N GLY A 42 3.62 -13.84 -7.71
CA GLY A 42 4.93 -13.72 -7.12
C GLY A 42 5.30 -12.28 -6.81
N TYR A 43 6.55 -12.09 -6.41
CA TYR A 43 7.11 -10.79 -6.11
C TYR A 43 8.61 -10.79 -6.38
N THR A 44 9.13 -9.66 -6.81
CA THR A 44 10.56 -9.36 -6.86
C THR A 44 10.90 -8.26 -5.84
N PRO A 45 12.18 -7.94 -5.61
CA PRO A 45 12.56 -6.76 -4.82
C PRO A 45 11.86 -5.46 -5.25
N THR A 46 11.55 -5.30 -6.54
CA THR A 46 10.85 -4.14 -7.08
C THR A 46 9.42 -4.03 -6.54
N ASP A 47 8.72 -5.15 -6.40
CA ASP A 47 7.35 -5.20 -5.92
C ASP A 47 7.21 -4.81 -4.44
N LEU A 48 8.29 -4.93 -3.67
CA LEU A 48 8.31 -4.59 -2.24
C LEU A 48 8.46 -3.08 -1.96
N VAL A 49 8.90 -2.30 -2.94
CA VAL A 49 9.17 -0.85 -2.78
C VAL A 49 7.93 -0.12 -2.29
N PHE A 50 6.78 -0.35 -2.92
CA PHE A 50 5.56 0.37 -2.58
C PHE A 50 4.96 -0.08 -1.23
N PRO A 51 4.88 -1.39 -0.91
CA PRO A 51 4.59 -1.86 0.44
C PRO A 51 5.50 -1.25 1.53
N PHE A 52 6.81 -1.11 1.27
CA PHE A 52 7.73 -0.45 2.21
C PHE A 52 7.36 1.01 2.46
N PHE A 53 6.92 1.75 1.44
CA PHE A 53 6.40 3.11 1.62
C PHE A 53 5.16 3.17 2.50
N LEU A 54 4.20 2.26 2.32
CA LEU A 54 2.99 2.23 3.17
C LEU A 54 3.32 1.83 4.60
N PHE A 55 4.21 0.85 4.78
CA PHE A 55 4.69 0.42 6.09
C PHE A 55 5.42 1.55 6.85
N ILE A 56 6.30 2.31 6.19
CA ILE A 56 7.02 3.42 6.85
C ILE A 56 6.09 4.61 7.12
N VAL A 57 5.07 4.84 6.28
CA VAL A 57 4.00 5.81 6.55
C VAL A 57 3.24 5.42 7.83
N GLY A 58 2.89 4.15 7.98
CA GLY A 58 2.31 3.59 9.20
C GLY A 58 3.15 3.85 10.44
N THR A 59 4.43 3.51 10.38
CA THR A 59 5.38 3.76 11.48
C THR A 59 5.42 5.26 11.85
N SER A 60 5.38 6.13 10.84
CA SER A 60 5.40 7.58 11.02
C SER A 60 4.11 8.14 11.65
N ILE A 61 2.96 7.47 11.47
CA ILE A 61 1.69 7.83 12.12
C ILE A 61 1.86 7.74 13.65
N VAL A 62 2.50 6.69 14.16
CA VAL A 62 2.72 6.53 15.61
C VAL A 62 3.53 7.70 16.16
N PHE A 63 4.65 8.06 15.52
CA PHE A 63 5.49 9.16 15.99
C PHE A 63 4.80 10.53 15.93
N ALA A 64 3.88 10.71 14.97
CA ALA A 64 3.14 11.95 14.81
C ALA A 64 1.95 12.09 15.77
N TYR A 65 1.23 10.99 16.03
CA TYR A 65 -0.11 11.03 16.62
C TYR A 65 -0.26 10.29 17.95
N ARG A 66 0.72 9.49 18.42
CA ARG A 66 0.57 8.70 19.68
C ARG A 66 0.24 9.52 20.92
N ASN A 67 0.66 10.78 20.96
CA ASN A 67 0.45 11.71 22.08
C ASN A 67 -0.60 12.79 21.71
N LYS A 68 -1.48 12.50 20.75
CA LYS A 68 -2.54 13.40 20.29
C LYS A 68 -3.90 12.78 20.55
N SER A 69 -4.81 13.59 21.07
CA SER A 69 -6.21 13.18 21.26
C SER A 69 -7.00 13.30 19.94
N PRO A 70 -8.04 12.48 19.76
CA PRO A 70 -8.93 12.50 18.59
C PRO A 70 -9.86 13.73 18.62
N ASN A 71 -9.31 14.91 18.33
CA ASN A 71 -10.06 16.16 18.29
C ASN A 71 -10.09 16.76 16.88
N LYS A 72 -10.97 17.77 16.69
CA LYS A 72 -11.17 18.44 15.39
C LYS A 72 -9.87 18.98 14.79
N ALA A 73 -8.94 19.46 15.61
CA ALA A 73 -7.65 19.98 15.14
C ALA A 73 -6.73 18.87 14.60
N THR A 74 -6.70 17.71 15.27
CA THR A 74 -5.96 16.53 14.80
C THR A 74 -6.53 16.02 13.49
N TYR A 75 -7.85 15.85 13.40
CA TYR A 75 -8.50 15.40 12.16
C TYR A 75 -8.29 16.37 11.00
N LYS A 76 -8.41 17.69 11.24
CA LYS A 76 -8.12 18.70 10.22
C LYS A 76 -6.71 18.55 9.65
N LYS A 77 -5.70 18.27 10.48
CA LYS A 77 -4.32 18.04 10.02
C LYS A 77 -4.19 16.78 9.15
N ILE A 78 -4.86 15.69 9.55
CA ILE A 78 -4.89 14.43 8.78
C ILE A 78 -5.56 14.66 7.43
N THR A 79 -6.74 15.29 7.41
CA THR A 79 -7.49 15.60 6.19
C THR A 79 -6.70 16.51 5.26
N VAL A 80 -6.10 17.59 5.76
CA VAL A 80 -5.30 18.51 4.91
C VAL A 80 -4.11 17.80 4.29
N ARG A 81 -3.40 16.94 5.04
CA ARG A 81 -2.29 16.15 4.49
C ARG A 81 -2.77 15.17 3.42
N THR A 82 -3.92 14.53 3.66
CA THR A 82 -4.55 13.60 2.70
C THR A 82 -4.89 14.31 1.40
N LEU A 83 -5.58 15.46 1.49
CA LEU A 83 -5.96 16.26 0.31
C LEU A 83 -4.76 16.78 -0.47
N LYS A 84 -3.65 17.13 0.21
CA LYS A 84 -2.40 17.52 -0.47
C LYS A 84 -1.81 16.36 -1.28
N LEU A 85 -1.82 15.15 -0.73
CA LEU A 85 -1.31 13.96 -1.43
C LEU A 85 -2.20 13.58 -2.62
N LEU A 86 -3.52 13.61 -2.43
CA LEU A 86 -4.50 13.39 -3.50
C LEU A 86 -4.35 14.42 -4.62
N GLY A 87 -4.33 15.71 -4.26
CA GLY A 87 -4.22 16.81 -5.22
C GLY A 87 -2.89 16.80 -5.98
N LEU A 88 -1.77 16.56 -5.29
CA LEU A 88 -0.46 16.42 -5.94
C LEU A 88 -0.43 15.21 -6.88
N GLY A 89 -0.98 14.07 -6.44
CA GLY A 89 -1.06 12.86 -7.27
C GLY A 89 -1.89 13.08 -8.54
N LEU A 90 -3.08 13.67 -8.41
CA LEU A 90 -3.94 13.98 -9.56
C LEU A 90 -3.31 15.00 -10.50
N PHE A 91 -2.65 16.03 -9.94
CA PHE A 91 -1.91 17.01 -10.73
C PHE A 91 -0.81 16.33 -11.55
N LEU A 92 0.01 15.47 -10.94
CA LEU A 92 1.05 14.72 -11.66
C LEU A 92 0.48 13.70 -12.65
N GLY A 93 -0.69 13.11 -12.37
CA GLY A 93 -1.37 12.21 -13.30
C GLY A 93 -1.93 12.91 -14.54
N ALA A 94 -2.37 14.15 -14.38
CA ALA A 94 -2.89 14.99 -15.46
C ALA A 94 -1.80 15.74 -16.23
N PHE A 95 -0.66 16.04 -15.60
CA PHE A 95 0.41 16.82 -16.19
C PHE A 95 1.15 16.07 -17.31
N THR A 96 1.49 16.77 -18.39
CA THR A 96 2.37 16.30 -19.46
C THR A 96 3.43 17.36 -19.79
N ILE A 97 4.58 16.93 -20.33
CA ILE A 97 5.73 17.80 -20.60
C ILE A 97 5.54 18.61 -21.89
N SER A 98 4.63 18.19 -22.78
CA SER A 98 4.30 18.88 -24.03
C SER A 98 3.02 19.70 -23.92
N PHE A 99 2.93 20.80 -24.67
CA PHE A 99 1.71 21.61 -24.80
C PHE A 99 0.52 20.71 -25.24
N PRO A 100 -0.68 20.80 -24.62
CA PRO A 100 -1.19 21.83 -23.70
C PRO A 100 -0.85 21.63 -22.20
N PHE A 101 0.17 20.82 -21.88
CA PHE A 101 0.66 20.49 -20.52
C PHE A 101 -0.31 19.72 -19.62
N ILE A 102 -1.53 19.50 -20.10
CA ILE A 102 -2.57 18.72 -19.43
C ILE A 102 -3.09 17.69 -20.42
N LYS A 103 -3.20 16.45 -19.99
CA LYS A 103 -3.78 15.36 -20.79
C LYS A 103 -5.27 15.58 -21.02
N GLU A 104 -5.79 14.99 -22.09
CA GLU A 104 -7.24 14.88 -22.24
C GLU A 104 -7.83 14.12 -21.05
N PHE A 105 -9.05 14.48 -20.65
CA PHE A 105 -9.67 13.94 -19.45
C PHE A 105 -9.66 12.41 -19.43
N ALA A 106 -9.97 11.78 -20.58
CA ALA A 106 -10.01 10.32 -20.73
C ALA A 106 -8.66 9.63 -20.43
N ASP A 107 -7.53 10.33 -20.63
CA ASP A 107 -6.17 9.81 -20.45
C ASP A 107 -5.57 10.15 -19.06
N ILE A 108 -6.31 10.89 -18.23
CA ILE A 108 -5.86 11.22 -16.88
C ILE A 108 -6.01 9.97 -16.01
N ARG A 109 -4.90 9.47 -15.48
CA ARG A 109 -4.92 8.37 -14.51
C ARG A 109 -5.33 8.89 -13.13
N PHE A 110 -6.37 8.31 -12.55
CA PHE A 110 -6.89 8.70 -11.23
C PHE A 110 -6.22 7.96 -10.06
N PRO A 111 -6.24 6.61 -10.01
CA PRO A 111 -5.44 5.84 -9.06
C PRO A 111 -3.95 6.07 -9.31
N GLY A 112 -3.21 6.28 -8.24
CA GLY A 112 -1.77 6.48 -8.31
C GLY A 112 -1.14 6.32 -6.95
N VAL A 113 0.19 6.18 -6.94
CA VAL A 113 0.97 5.89 -5.73
C VAL A 113 0.73 6.95 -4.66
N LEU A 114 0.79 8.24 -5.01
CA LEU A 114 0.57 9.34 -4.04
C LEU A 114 -0.86 9.37 -3.52
N GLN A 115 -1.84 9.14 -4.40
CA GLN A 115 -3.24 9.12 -4.05
C GLN A 115 -3.51 8.00 -3.05
N ARG A 116 -3.02 6.79 -3.34
CA ARG A 116 -3.17 5.63 -2.46
C ARG A 116 -2.44 5.80 -1.14
N ILE A 117 -1.23 6.37 -1.12
CA ILE A 117 -0.55 6.76 0.14
C ILE A 117 -1.44 7.70 0.96
N GLY A 118 -2.08 8.68 0.31
CA GLY A 118 -3.00 9.62 0.95
C GLY A 118 -4.20 8.92 1.59
N VAL A 119 -4.90 8.08 0.84
CA VAL A 119 -6.08 7.33 1.30
C VAL A 119 -5.71 6.38 2.44
N VAL A 120 -4.66 5.59 2.26
CA VAL A 120 -4.16 4.65 3.27
C VAL A 120 -3.73 5.38 4.54
N PHE A 121 -3.01 6.50 4.40
CA PHE A 121 -2.64 7.34 5.54
C PHE A 121 -3.87 7.84 6.29
N PHE A 122 -4.89 8.32 5.58
CA PHE A 122 -6.12 8.83 6.19
C PHE A 122 -6.78 7.76 7.05
N PHE A 123 -7.08 6.59 6.47
CA PHE A 123 -7.76 5.52 7.19
C PHE A 123 -6.90 4.96 8.32
N ALA A 124 -5.61 4.67 8.08
CA ALA A 124 -4.73 4.16 9.12
C ALA A 124 -4.57 5.15 10.30
N ALA A 125 -4.48 6.45 10.03
CA ALA A 125 -4.37 7.47 11.08
C ALA A 125 -5.67 7.63 11.88
N VAL A 126 -6.82 7.61 11.21
CA VAL A 126 -8.14 7.63 11.87
C VAL A 126 -8.33 6.38 12.72
N LEU A 127 -8.02 5.20 12.19
CA LEU A 127 -8.12 3.94 12.93
C LEU A 127 -7.21 3.97 14.17
N PHE A 128 -5.96 4.39 14.02
CA PHE A 128 -5.01 4.48 15.13
C PHE A 128 -5.45 5.42 16.25
N LEU A 129 -6.11 6.53 15.93
CA LEU A 129 -6.58 7.50 16.93
C LEU A 129 -7.80 7.03 17.72
N ASN A 130 -8.63 6.16 17.14
CA ASN A 130 -9.90 5.75 17.72
C ASN A 130 -9.88 4.35 18.35
N PHE A 131 -8.93 3.51 17.95
CA PHE A 131 -8.89 2.11 18.35
C PHE A 131 -7.61 1.75 19.11
N ASN A 132 -7.75 0.83 20.07
CA ASN A 132 -6.60 0.23 20.73
C ASN A 132 -5.93 -0.82 19.83
N TRP A 133 -4.73 -1.26 20.21
CA TRP A 133 -3.94 -2.20 19.40
C TRP A 133 -4.63 -3.55 19.15
N LYS A 134 -5.49 -4.04 20.06
CA LYS A 134 -6.24 -5.29 19.89
C LYS A 134 -7.34 -5.13 18.84
N SER A 135 -8.07 -4.01 18.90
CA SER A 135 -9.09 -3.67 17.91
C SER A 135 -8.46 -3.47 16.52
N LEU A 136 -7.30 -2.82 16.42
CA LEU A 136 -6.57 -2.68 15.16
C LEU A 136 -6.17 -4.05 14.60
N LEU A 137 -5.71 -4.98 15.44
CA LEU A 137 -5.38 -6.34 15.01
C LEU A 137 -6.60 -7.07 14.47
N GLY A 138 -7.75 -6.95 15.16
CA GLY A 138 -9.02 -7.50 14.67
C GLY A 138 -9.44 -6.91 13.31
N ILE A 139 -9.27 -5.60 13.12
CA ILE A 139 -9.53 -4.94 11.83
C ILE A 139 -8.60 -5.47 10.74
N CYS A 140 -7.32 -5.68 11.02
CA CYS A 140 -6.39 -6.30 10.06
C CYS A 140 -6.89 -7.68 9.63
N LEU A 141 -7.27 -8.53 10.59
CA LEU A 141 -7.76 -9.89 10.30
C LEU A 141 -9.04 -9.86 9.47
N VAL A 142 -10.00 -9.00 9.82
CA VAL A 142 -11.26 -8.86 9.08
C VAL A 142 -11.01 -8.35 7.66
N LEU A 143 -10.13 -7.35 7.49
CA LEU A 143 -9.80 -6.84 6.16
C LEU A 143 -9.09 -7.88 5.30
N LEU A 144 -8.11 -8.62 5.85
CA LEU A 144 -7.37 -9.63 5.09
C LEU A 144 -8.25 -10.84 4.73
N LEU A 145 -8.93 -11.43 5.71
CA LEU A 145 -9.79 -12.59 5.49
C LEU A 145 -11.02 -12.23 4.65
N GLY A 146 -11.62 -11.07 4.89
CA GLY A 146 -12.74 -10.56 4.09
C GLY A 146 -12.33 -10.29 2.65
N TYR A 147 -11.14 -9.73 2.43
CA TYR A 147 -10.60 -9.52 1.09
C TYR A 147 -10.34 -10.83 0.35
N TRP A 148 -9.72 -11.80 1.02
CA TRP A 148 -9.51 -13.15 0.46
C TRP A 148 -10.83 -13.85 0.11
N ILE A 149 -11.80 -13.84 1.02
CA ILE A 149 -13.13 -14.43 0.77
C ILE A 149 -13.81 -13.77 -0.43
N TRP A 150 -13.76 -12.44 -0.48
CA TRP A 150 -14.36 -11.69 -1.59
C TRP A 150 -13.71 -12.07 -2.92
N LEU A 151 -12.38 -12.00 -3.01
CA LEU A 151 -11.66 -12.28 -4.25
C LEU A 151 -11.74 -13.74 -4.68
N GLY A 152 -11.77 -14.68 -3.74
CA GLY A 152 -11.62 -16.11 -4.04
C GLY A 152 -12.94 -16.89 -4.15
N TYR A 153 -14.04 -16.41 -3.57
CA TYR A 153 -15.23 -17.25 -3.39
C TYR A 153 -16.57 -16.60 -3.76
N ILE A 154 -16.62 -15.28 -3.95
CA ILE A 154 -17.86 -14.62 -4.38
C ILE A 154 -17.91 -14.62 -5.91
N PRO A 155 -18.93 -15.20 -6.57
CA PRO A 155 -19.00 -15.22 -8.03
C PRO A 155 -19.32 -13.84 -8.62
N ILE A 156 -18.74 -13.53 -9.78
CA ILE A 156 -18.99 -12.30 -10.54
C ILE A 156 -19.94 -12.63 -11.69
N ASN A 157 -21.16 -12.09 -11.64
CA ASN A 157 -22.20 -12.34 -12.65
C ASN A 157 -22.45 -13.85 -12.92
N GLY A 158 -22.37 -14.68 -11.88
CA GLY A 158 -22.56 -16.13 -11.98
C GLY A 158 -21.33 -16.92 -12.45
N VAL A 159 -20.19 -16.26 -12.70
CA VAL A 159 -18.91 -16.90 -13.04
C VAL A 159 -18.04 -16.99 -11.79
N GLU A 160 -17.35 -18.12 -11.62
CA GLU A 160 -16.39 -18.31 -10.54
C GLU A 160 -15.28 -17.26 -10.60
N PRO A 161 -14.87 -16.68 -9.46
CA PRO A 161 -13.84 -15.66 -9.46
C PRO A 161 -12.45 -16.27 -9.69
N THR A 162 -11.49 -15.44 -10.11
CA THR A 162 -10.08 -15.85 -10.24
C THR A 162 -9.14 -14.79 -9.69
N PHE A 163 -7.97 -15.23 -9.24
CA PHE A 163 -6.86 -14.35 -8.87
C PHE A 163 -6.01 -13.95 -10.09
N ASP A 164 -6.17 -14.64 -11.22
CA ASP A 164 -5.44 -14.34 -12.46
C ASP A 164 -5.88 -13.01 -13.08
N ARG A 165 -5.07 -12.52 -14.02
CA ARG A 165 -5.37 -11.31 -14.78
C ARG A 165 -6.48 -11.59 -15.79
N ALA A 166 -7.72 -11.56 -15.30
CA ALA A 166 -8.90 -11.88 -16.10
C ALA A 166 -10.10 -10.97 -15.73
N PRO A 167 -11.16 -10.92 -16.58
CA PRO A 167 -12.35 -10.12 -16.32
C PRO A 167 -13.16 -10.56 -15.09
N ASN A 168 -13.07 -11.84 -14.71
CA ASN A 168 -13.68 -12.42 -13.51
C ASN A 168 -12.77 -12.31 -12.27
N ASN A 169 -11.74 -11.46 -12.30
CA ASN A 169 -11.02 -11.04 -11.11
C ASN A 169 -11.72 -9.83 -10.48
N TRP A 170 -12.06 -9.92 -9.20
CA TRP A 170 -12.81 -8.87 -8.50
C TRP A 170 -12.15 -7.50 -8.52
N ALA A 171 -10.82 -7.44 -8.34
CA ALA A 171 -10.08 -6.19 -8.35
C ALA A 171 -10.20 -5.52 -9.72
N ASN A 172 -9.87 -6.26 -10.77
CA ASN A 172 -9.96 -5.80 -12.16
C ASN A 172 -11.39 -5.38 -12.53
N TYR A 173 -12.39 -6.18 -12.15
CA TYR A 173 -13.80 -5.93 -12.43
C TYR A 173 -14.29 -4.62 -11.80
N ILE A 174 -14.01 -4.39 -10.52
CA ILE A 174 -14.43 -3.16 -9.82
C ILE A 174 -13.68 -1.96 -10.36
N ASP A 175 -12.36 -2.07 -10.55
CA ASP A 175 -11.55 -0.97 -11.04
C ASP A 175 -12.01 -0.55 -12.44
N LEU A 176 -12.23 -1.50 -13.36
CA LEU A 176 -12.75 -1.19 -14.70
C LEU A 176 -14.14 -0.56 -14.64
N LYS A 177 -15.04 -1.08 -13.79
CA LYS A 177 -16.42 -0.59 -13.68
C LYS A 177 -16.50 0.82 -13.10
N VAL A 178 -15.60 1.17 -12.18
CA VAL A 178 -15.65 2.47 -11.47
C VAL A 178 -14.72 3.51 -12.09
N LEU A 179 -13.53 3.10 -12.53
CA LEU A 179 -12.48 4.00 -13.02
C LEU A 179 -12.44 4.08 -14.56
N GLY A 180 -12.89 3.05 -15.27
CA GLY A 180 -12.97 3.04 -16.73
C GLY A 180 -11.62 3.36 -17.39
N THR A 181 -11.58 4.43 -18.19
CA THR A 181 -10.37 4.85 -18.93
C THR A 181 -9.27 5.43 -18.04
N HIS A 182 -9.57 5.75 -16.78
CA HIS A 182 -8.63 6.40 -15.86
C HIS A 182 -7.66 5.42 -15.16
N MET A 183 -7.54 4.18 -15.63
CA MET A 183 -6.67 3.14 -15.07
C MET A 183 -5.25 3.14 -15.67
N TYR A 184 -4.34 2.37 -15.06
CA TYR A 184 -2.97 2.17 -15.54
C TYR A 184 -2.90 1.37 -16.83
N LYS A 185 -3.63 0.26 -16.89
CA LYS A 185 -3.81 -0.58 -18.07
C LYS A 185 -5.30 -0.68 -18.36
N ALA A 186 -5.63 -1.09 -19.59
CA ALA A 186 -7.02 -1.23 -20.01
C ALA A 186 -7.82 -2.26 -19.17
N ASP A 187 -7.12 -3.18 -18.52
CA ASP A 187 -7.69 -4.36 -17.86
C ASP A 187 -7.36 -4.48 -16.36
N TYR A 188 -6.43 -3.69 -15.82
CA TYR A 188 -6.18 -3.64 -14.37
C TYR A 188 -5.48 -2.34 -13.92
N ASP A 189 -5.60 -2.02 -12.63
CA ASP A 189 -4.81 -0.98 -11.97
C ASP A 189 -4.19 -1.48 -10.67
N PRO A 190 -2.85 -1.42 -10.51
CA PRO A 190 -2.20 -1.90 -9.30
C PRO A 190 -2.46 -1.04 -8.06
N GLU A 191 -2.99 0.18 -8.24
CA GLU A 191 -3.39 1.14 -7.22
C GLU A 191 -4.92 1.32 -7.14
N GLY A 192 -5.66 0.30 -7.56
CA GLY A 192 -7.11 0.24 -7.57
C GLY A 192 -7.82 0.33 -6.22
N ILE A 193 -9.15 0.32 -6.29
CA ILE A 193 -10.04 0.59 -5.16
C ILE A 193 -10.03 -0.59 -4.18
N LEU A 194 -10.24 -1.80 -4.70
CA LEU A 194 -10.33 -2.99 -3.85
C LEU A 194 -9.01 -3.33 -3.20
N SER A 195 -7.91 -3.27 -3.96
CA SER A 195 -6.56 -3.51 -3.44
C SER A 195 -6.15 -2.46 -2.39
N THR A 196 -6.84 -1.33 -2.30
CA THR A 196 -6.60 -0.34 -1.22
C THR A 196 -6.92 -0.92 0.17
N LEU A 197 -7.84 -1.86 0.31
CA LEU A 197 -8.20 -2.47 1.59
C LEU A 197 -7.02 -3.19 2.28
N PRO A 198 -6.36 -4.18 1.67
CA PRO A 198 -5.17 -4.81 2.28
C PRO A 198 -3.99 -3.84 2.38
N SER A 199 -3.93 -2.79 1.57
CA SER A 199 -2.88 -1.77 1.69
C SER A 199 -3.01 -0.89 2.95
N ILE A 200 -4.23 -0.73 3.49
CA ILE A 200 -4.44 -0.16 4.83
C ILE A 200 -3.79 -1.06 5.87
N VAL A 201 -3.90 -2.38 5.73
CA VAL A 201 -3.28 -3.36 6.63
C VAL A 201 -1.76 -3.24 6.60
N THR A 202 -1.13 -3.06 5.44
CA THR A 202 0.32 -2.79 5.35
C THR A 202 0.75 -1.57 6.19
N SER A 203 -0.05 -0.50 6.18
CA SER A 203 0.19 0.68 7.03
C SER A 203 -0.08 0.40 8.51
N LEU A 204 -1.11 -0.39 8.84
CA LEU A 204 -1.38 -0.83 10.22
C LEU A 204 -0.24 -1.70 10.78
N LEU A 205 0.38 -2.56 9.96
CA LEU A 205 1.58 -3.31 10.34
C LEU A 205 2.74 -2.36 10.70
N GLY A 206 2.92 -1.31 9.91
CA GLY A 206 3.85 -0.23 10.23
C GLY A 206 3.53 0.46 11.56
N ILE A 207 2.25 0.64 11.89
CA ILE A 207 1.82 1.19 13.18
C ILE A 207 2.20 0.26 14.33
N PHE A 208 2.01 -1.05 14.21
CA PHE A 208 2.45 -1.99 15.25
C PHE A 208 3.96 -1.95 15.46
N THR A 209 4.74 -1.89 14.38
CA THR A 209 6.20 -1.69 14.45
C THR A 209 6.55 -0.38 15.14
N GLY A 210 5.88 0.72 14.78
CA GLY A 210 6.05 2.01 15.44
C GLY A 210 5.76 1.96 16.94
N LEU A 211 4.71 1.25 17.36
CA LEU A 211 4.36 1.04 18.77
C LEU A 211 5.45 0.25 19.52
N ILE A 212 6.04 -0.78 18.90
CA ILE A 212 7.16 -1.54 19.48
C ILE A 212 8.40 -0.64 19.62
N LEU A 213 8.74 0.12 18.57
CA LEU A 213 9.91 1.02 18.57
C LEU A 213 9.83 2.05 19.70
N VAL A 214 8.66 2.63 19.95
CA VAL A 214 8.48 3.60 21.04
C VAL A 214 8.21 3.01 22.42
N SER A 215 8.04 1.69 22.52
CA SER A 215 7.81 1.01 23.80
C SER A 215 9.05 1.03 24.69
N LYS A 216 8.91 0.70 25.98
CA LYS A 216 10.04 0.52 26.91
C LYS A 216 10.59 -0.91 26.94
N LYS A 217 10.17 -1.78 26.01
CA LYS A 217 10.62 -3.18 25.97
C LYS A 217 12.13 -3.24 25.64
N ALA A 218 12.84 -4.16 26.29
CA ALA A 218 14.20 -4.54 25.88
C ALA A 218 14.16 -5.44 24.63
N ASN A 219 15.29 -5.57 23.92
CA ASN A 219 15.49 -6.48 22.79
C ASN A 219 14.46 -6.31 21.66
N LYS A 220 14.12 -5.05 21.34
CA LYS A 220 13.09 -4.71 20.34
C LYS A 220 13.45 -5.23 18.96
N GLU A 221 14.74 -5.19 18.63
CA GLU A 221 15.33 -5.71 17.39
C GLU A 221 15.02 -7.19 17.20
N TRP A 222 15.15 -8.01 18.24
CA TRP A 222 14.82 -9.44 18.18
C TRP A 222 13.32 -9.69 18.09
N ILE A 223 12.51 -8.89 18.77
CA ILE A 223 11.05 -8.96 18.65
C ILE A 223 10.63 -8.65 17.20
N LEU A 224 11.16 -7.58 16.62
CA LEU A 224 10.84 -7.18 15.25
C LEU A 224 11.36 -8.19 14.22
N ALA A 225 12.58 -8.72 14.41
CA ALA A 225 13.13 -9.76 13.56
C ALA A 225 12.28 -11.05 13.61
N GLY A 226 11.90 -11.50 14.81
CA GLY A 226 11.06 -12.68 14.99
C GLY A 226 9.66 -12.51 14.38
N LEU A 227 9.04 -11.34 14.57
CA LEU A 227 7.76 -11.03 13.92
C LEU A 227 7.88 -10.95 12.41
N GLY A 228 8.95 -10.38 11.88
CA GLY A 228 9.22 -10.31 10.44
C GLY A 228 9.35 -11.71 9.82
N ILE A 229 10.16 -12.58 10.43
CA ILE A 229 10.32 -13.98 9.99
C ILE A 229 8.98 -14.71 10.04
N LEU A 230 8.22 -14.55 11.12
CA LEU A 230 6.90 -15.17 11.25
C LEU A 230 5.94 -14.70 10.15
N MET A 231 5.89 -13.39 9.85
CA MET A 231 5.04 -12.85 8.79
C MET A 231 5.45 -13.36 7.40
N ILE A 232 6.74 -13.49 7.12
CA ILE A 232 7.24 -14.07 5.86
C ILE A 232 6.79 -15.53 5.75
N LEU A 233 6.96 -16.34 6.80
CA LEU A 233 6.54 -17.74 6.80
C LEU A 233 5.03 -17.89 6.61
N LEU A 234 4.23 -17.08 7.31
CA LEU A 234 2.78 -17.09 7.17
C LEU A 234 2.33 -16.64 5.79
N GLY A 235 2.95 -15.59 5.21
CA GLY A 235 2.66 -15.14 3.86
C GLY A 235 2.96 -16.21 2.81
N ASN A 236 4.11 -16.88 2.90
CA ASN A 236 4.47 -17.98 2.00
C ASN A 236 3.57 -19.22 2.18
N LEU A 237 3.10 -19.50 3.39
CA LEU A 237 2.13 -20.58 3.60
C LEU A 237 0.75 -20.21 3.02
N TRP A 238 0.36 -18.94 3.14
CA TRP A 238 -0.89 -18.41 2.61
C TRP A 238 -0.89 -18.35 1.07
N ASP A 239 0.27 -18.14 0.45
CA ASP A 239 0.50 -18.17 -1.00
C ASP A 239 -0.06 -19.43 -1.67
N LEU A 240 -0.05 -20.58 -0.96
CA LEU A 240 -0.59 -21.85 -1.45
C LEU A 240 -2.09 -21.79 -1.81
N VAL A 241 -2.84 -20.91 -1.16
CA VAL A 241 -4.30 -20.75 -1.36
C VAL A 241 -4.70 -19.35 -1.80
N PHE A 242 -3.79 -18.38 -1.68
CA PHE A 242 -3.98 -17.00 -2.11
C PHE A 242 -2.66 -16.44 -2.63
N PRO A 243 -2.44 -16.48 -3.96
CA PRO A 243 -1.15 -16.13 -4.55
C PRO A 243 -0.68 -14.73 -4.14
N ILE A 244 0.60 -14.58 -3.83
CA ILE A 244 1.25 -13.28 -3.60
C ILE A 244 1.23 -12.52 -4.92
N ASN A 245 0.66 -11.32 -4.90
CA ASN A 245 0.51 -10.52 -6.12
C ASN A 245 0.42 -9.03 -5.78
N LYS A 246 1.40 -8.26 -6.26
CA LYS A 246 1.46 -6.81 -6.00
C LYS A 246 0.35 -6.03 -6.72
N ALA A 247 -0.10 -6.48 -7.88
CA ALA A 247 -1.12 -5.77 -8.67
C ALA A 247 -2.47 -5.76 -7.96
N ILE A 248 -2.88 -6.90 -7.40
CA ILE A 248 -4.12 -6.99 -6.62
C ILE A 248 -3.88 -6.86 -5.11
N TRP A 249 -2.63 -6.67 -4.68
CA TRP A 249 -2.24 -6.45 -3.29
C TRP A 249 -2.62 -7.60 -2.36
N THR A 250 -2.30 -8.81 -2.80
CA THR A 250 -2.53 -10.05 -2.07
C THR A 250 -1.26 -10.54 -1.40
N SER A 251 -1.48 -11.24 -0.28
CA SER A 251 -0.52 -11.92 0.61
C SER A 251 0.70 -11.10 1.01
#